data_AF-A0A1F6FHZ8-F1
#
_entry.id   AF-A0A1F6FHZ8-F1
#
_cell.length_a   1.000
_cell.length_b   1.000
_cell.length_c   1.000
_cell.angle_alpha   90.00
_cell.angle_beta   90.00
_cell.angle_gamma   90.00
#
_symmetry.space_group_name_H-M   'P 1'
#
loop_
_entity.id
_entity.type
_entity.pdbx_description
1 polymer ?
#
loop_
_entity_poly.entity_id
_entity_poly.type
_entity_poly.pdbx_seq_one_letter_code
_entity_poly.pdbx_strand_id
1 'polypeptide(L)'
;MKTYIFVGVLLTAILVGGFYWQSMGSVEKRAVESAEEEDRRIACEQFLAVALFPNGEAADEFMAACLRGEPVFQEEMDGEAQDGTEEPVASSSSPAAGPGCVVGGCSGQICGEEGEVEGTVTTCEWLEEYACYQKTRCERQATGQCGWTENTEFGQCMTEAKAGGSN
;
A
#
# COMPACT_ATOMS: atom_id res chain seq x y z
N MET A 1 16.34 71.88 3.50
CA MET A 1 16.66 71.42 2.13
C MET A 1 17.37 70.06 2.09
N LYS A 2 18.46 69.82 2.83
CA LYS A 2 19.18 68.54 2.82
C LYS A 2 18.34 67.31 3.22
N THR A 3 17.40 67.45 4.15
CA THR A 3 16.55 66.34 4.62
C THR A 3 15.59 65.80 3.54
N TYR A 4 15.05 66.66 2.68
CA TYR A 4 14.10 66.25 1.64
C TYR A 4 14.75 65.42 0.52
N ILE A 5 16.04 65.64 0.26
CA ILE A 5 16.79 64.87 -0.74
C ILE A 5 17.02 63.44 -0.25
N PHE A 6 17.39 63.27 1.03
CA PHE A 6 17.57 61.94 1.62
C PHE A 6 16.27 61.13 1.64
N VAL A 7 15.14 61.76 1.99
CA VAL A 7 13.83 61.10 1.99
C VAL A 7 13.39 60.72 0.57
N GLY A 8 13.65 61.58 -0.42
CA GLY A 8 13.35 61.30 -1.82
C GLY A 8 14.13 60.11 -2.37
N VAL A 9 15.45 60.06 -2.13
CA VAL A 9 16.32 58.95 -2.58
C VAL A 9 15.91 57.63 -1.93
N LEU A 10 15.61 57.65 -0.62
CA LEU A 10 15.17 56.46 0.11
C LEU A 10 13.85 55.91 -0.44
N LEU A 11 12.87 56.78 -0.71
CA LEU A 11 11.59 56.39 -1.30
C LEU A 11 11.77 55.80 -2.70
N THR A 12 12.61 56.40 -3.55
CA THR A 12 12.87 55.83 -4.88
C THR A 12 13.55 54.47 -4.81
N ALA A 13 14.49 54.26 -3.88
CA ALA A 13 15.14 52.98 -3.69
C ALA A 13 14.17 51.89 -3.21
N ILE A 14 13.24 52.23 -2.32
CA ILE A 14 12.19 51.31 -1.85
C ILE A 14 11.23 50.95 -3.00
N LEU A 15 10.81 51.93 -3.81
CA LEU A 15 9.90 51.68 -4.94
C LEU A 15 10.56 50.83 -6.03
N VAL A 16 11.82 51.10 -6.37
CA VAL A 16 12.57 50.32 -7.37
C VAL A 16 12.90 48.92 -6.85
N GLY A 17 13.33 48.80 -5.58
CA GLY A 17 13.62 47.52 -4.95
C GLY A 17 12.40 46.61 -4.81
N GLY A 18 11.25 47.18 -4.42
CA GLY A 18 9.98 46.44 -4.32
C GLY A 18 9.50 45.92 -5.68
N PHE A 19 9.60 46.74 -6.73
CA PHE A 19 9.24 46.31 -8.09
C PHE A 19 10.18 45.21 -8.63
N TYR A 20 11.48 45.32 -8.33
CA TYR A 20 12.47 44.32 -8.74
C TYR A 20 12.25 42.97 -8.03
N TRP A 21 11.93 42.98 -6.74
CA TRP A 21 11.58 41.78 -5.97
C TRP A 21 10.32 41.10 -6.50
N GLN A 22 9.27 41.88 -6.81
CA GLN A 22 8.03 41.37 -7.41
C GLN A 22 8.29 40.70 -8.77
N SER A 23 9.19 41.26 -9.58
CA SER A 23 9.50 40.74 -10.91
C SER A 23 10.31 39.44 -10.88
N MET A 24 11.28 39.30 -9.97
CA MET A 24 12.11 38.08 -9.90
C MET A 24 11.33 36.88 -9.34
N GLY A 25 10.43 37.09 -8.38
CA GLY A 25 9.58 36.02 -7.85
C GLY A 25 8.60 35.41 -8.87
N SER A 26 8.28 36.11 -9.96
CA SER A 26 7.41 35.58 -11.03
C SER A 26 8.14 34.70 -12.05
N VAL A 27 9.45 34.90 -12.25
CA VAL A 27 10.26 34.07 -13.15
C VAL A 27 10.56 32.71 -12.51
N GLU A 28 10.87 32.71 -11.22
CA GLU A 28 11.17 31.49 -10.45
C GLU A 28 9.97 30.54 -10.36
N LYS A 29 8.76 31.09 -10.14
CA LYS A 29 7.52 30.30 -10.10
C LYS A 29 7.21 29.59 -11.43
N ARG A 30 7.47 30.25 -12.56
CA ARG A 30 7.19 29.69 -13.89
C ARG A 30 8.14 28.54 -14.25
N ALA A 31 9.39 28.60 -13.76
CA ALA A 31 10.39 27.55 -13.99
C ALA A 31 10.13 26.29 -13.15
N VAL A 32 9.66 26.46 -11.90
CA VAL A 32 9.25 25.34 -11.04
C VAL A 32 8.02 24.64 -11.62
N GLU A 33 7.00 25.39 -12.04
CA GLU A 33 5.77 24.84 -12.62
C GLU A 33 6.03 24.04 -13.92
N SER A 34 6.96 24.51 -14.77
CA SER A 34 7.35 23.77 -15.98
C SER A 34 8.17 22.51 -15.70
N ALA A 35 8.97 22.50 -14.63
CA ALA A 35 9.78 21.34 -14.26
C ALA A 35 8.93 20.22 -13.65
N GLU A 36 7.92 20.57 -12.85
CA GLU A 36 6.95 19.61 -12.29
C GLU A 36 6.07 18.99 -13.38
N GLU A 37 5.72 19.73 -14.43
CA GLU A 37 4.93 19.22 -15.56
C GLU A 37 5.73 18.22 -16.43
N GLU A 38 7.02 18.48 -16.67
CA GLU A 38 7.90 17.59 -17.44
C GLU A 38 8.21 16.29 -16.70
N ASP A 39 8.50 16.35 -15.39
CA ASP A 39 8.75 15.16 -14.57
C ASP A 39 7.49 14.30 -14.43
N ARG A 40 6.32 14.93 -14.29
CA ARG A 40 5.02 14.23 -14.30
C ARG A 40 4.77 13.51 -15.62
N ARG A 41 5.10 14.13 -16.75
CA ARG A 41 4.94 13.50 -18.07
C ARG A 41 5.82 12.26 -18.22
N ILE A 42 7.07 12.32 -17.78
CA ILE A 42 8.00 11.17 -17.79
C ILE A 42 7.46 10.06 -16.89
N ALA A 43 6.96 10.39 -15.69
CA ALA A 43 6.35 9.41 -14.79
C ALA A 43 5.11 8.74 -15.40
N CYS A 44 4.24 9.50 -16.07
CA CYS A 44 3.05 8.95 -16.73
C CYS A 44 3.42 7.99 -17.87
N GLU A 45 4.38 8.36 -18.73
CA GLU A 45 4.83 7.50 -19.83
C GLU A 45 5.49 6.21 -19.31
N GLN A 46 6.29 6.31 -18.24
CA GLN A 46 6.91 5.14 -17.61
C GLN A 46 5.87 4.20 -16.98
N PHE A 47 4.81 4.75 -16.38
CA PHE A 47 3.73 3.93 -15.81
C PHE A 47 2.87 3.28 -16.91
N LEU A 48 2.54 4.01 -17.98
CA LEU A 48 1.82 3.46 -19.13
C LEU A 48 2.56 2.28 -19.77
N ALA A 49 3.89 2.33 -19.84
CA ALA A 49 4.70 1.24 -20.36
C ALA A 49 4.67 -0.04 -19.51
N VAL A 50 4.34 0.07 -18.21
CA VAL A 50 4.25 -1.06 -17.27
C VAL A 50 2.81 -1.57 -17.14
N ALA A 51 1.82 -0.71 -17.38
CA ALA A 51 0.42 -1.07 -17.31
C ALA A 51 -0.04 -1.85 -18.55
N LEU A 52 -0.53 -3.08 -18.35
CA LEU A 52 -1.09 -3.93 -19.40
C LEU A 52 -2.55 -3.55 -19.68
N PHE A 53 -2.78 -2.41 -20.34
CA PHE A 53 -4.13 -2.01 -20.72
C PHE A 53 -4.70 -2.95 -21.82
N PRO A 54 -5.94 -3.45 -21.67
CA PRO A 54 -6.54 -4.40 -22.62
C PRO A 54 -6.98 -3.76 -23.95
N ASN A 55 -7.07 -2.42 -24.03
CA ASN A 55 -7.41 -1.66 -25.23
C ASN A 55 -6.76 -0.25 -25.20
N GLY A 56 -6.60 0.37 -26.37
CA GLY A 56 -5.90 1.67 -26.50
C GLY A 56 -6.64 2.86 -25.88
N GLU A 57 -7.98 2.82 -25.81
CA GLU A 57 -8.79 3.92 -25.26
C GLU A 57 -8.56 4.12 -23.76
N ALA A 58 -8.35 3.04 -23.00
CA ALA A 58 -8.02 3.10 -21.58
C ALA A 58 -6.62 3.67 -21.31
N ALA A 59 -5.68 3.48 -22.24
CA ALA A 59 -4.34 4.06 -22.13
C ALA A 59 -4.38 5.58 -22.34
N ASP A 60 -5.16 6.07 -23.31
CA ASP A 60 -5.29 7.50 -23.59
C ASP A 60 -5.99 8.25 -22.44
N GLU A 61 -7.04 7.66 -21.85
CA GLU A 61 -7.74 8.23 -20.70
C GLU A 61 -6.85 8.27 -19.44
N PHE A 62 -6.10 7.20 -19.18
CA PHE A 62 -5.11 7.16 -18.11
C PHE A 62 -4.05 8.26 -18.27
N MET A 63 -3.51 8.44 -19.47
CA MET A 63 -2.51 9.47 -19.74
C MET A 63 -3.10 10.87 -19.53
N ALA A 64 -4.34 11.12 -19.96
CA ALA A 64 -5.01 12.39 -19.74
C ALA A 64 -5.30 12.68 -18.26
N ALA A 65 -5.64 11.68 -17.47
CA ALA A 65 -5.84 11.81 -16.02
C ALA A 65 -4.51 12.04 -15.28
N CYS A 66 -3.47 11.27 -15.63
CA CYS A 66 -2.14 11.37 -15.03
C CYS A 66 -1.49 12.74 -15.29
N LEU A 67 -1.58 13.27 -16.51
CA LEU A 67 -1.08 14.61 -16.84
C LEU A 67 -1.84 15.74 -16.14
N ARG A 68 -3.10 15.49 -15.75
CA ARG A 68 -3.89 16.43 -14.93
C ARG A 68 -3.58 16.32 -13.43
N GLY A 69 -2.78 15.34 -13.01
CA GLY A 69 -2.50 15.07 -11.60
C GLY A 69 -3.72 14.56 -10.84
N GLU A 70 -4.71 14.01 -11.55
CA GLU A 70 -5.87 13.39 -10.91
C GLU A 70 -5.44 12.05 -10.29
N PRO A 71 -5.89 11.73 -9.06
CA PRO A 71 -5.56 10.46 -8.43
C PRO A 71 -6.18 9.32 -9.24
N VAL A 72 -5.35 8.54 -9.94
CA VAL A 72 -5.83 7.43 -10.80
C VAL A 72 -6.06 6.13 -10.01
N PHE A 73 -6.25 6.22 -8.69
CA PHE A 73 -6.52 5.05 -7.85
C PHE A 73 -7.84 5.18 -7.10
N GLN A 74 -8.84 4.53 -7.70
CA GLN A 74 -9.77 3.61 -7.03
C GLN A 74 -10.68 4.18 -5.94
N GLU A 75 -11.53 5.11 -6.32
CA GLU A 75 -12.88 5.27 -5.75
C GLU A 75 -13.77 5.41 -6.99
N GLU A 76 -14.38 4.35 -7.52
CA GLU A 76 -15.68 3.84 -7.09
C GLU A 76 -15.82 2.39 -7.60
N MET A 77 -15.49 1.40 -6.75
CA MET A 77 -16.21 0.13 -6.78
C MET A 77 -17.53 0.36 -6.04
N ASP A 78 -18.44 1.09 -6.68
CA ASP A 78 -19.83 1.13 -6.27
C ASP A 78 -20.44 -0.19 -6.69
N GLY A 79 -20.18 -1.20 -5.86
CA GLY A 79 -20.84 -2.47 -5.92
C GLY A 79 -22.34 -2.22 -5.77
N GLU A 80 -23.03 -2.28 -6.91
CA GLU A 80 -24.43 -2.68 -6.98
C GLU A 80 -24.59 -3.88 -6.03
N ALA A 81 -25.39 -3.69 -4.99
CA ALA A 81 -25.72 -4.72 -4.02
C ALA A 81 -26.37 -5.89 -4.77
N GLN A 82 -25.57 -6.90 -5.10
CA GLN A 82 -26.12 -8.21 -5.38
C GLN A 82 -26.60 -8.76 -4.04
N ASP A 83 -27.92 -8.68 -3.84
CA ASP A 83 -28.72 -9.54 -2.98
C ASP A 83 -28.52 -10.99 -3.45
N GLY A 84 -27.35 -11.52 -3.11
CA GLY A 84 -27.01 -12.92 -3.21
C GLY A 84 -27.04 -13.47 -1.79
N THR A 85 -27.98 -14.37 -1.53
CA THR A 85 -27.86 -15.27 -0.38
C THR A 85 -26.62 -16.12 -0.60
N GLU A 86 -25.48 -15.68 -0.10
CA GLU A 86 -24.22 -16.44 -0.13
C GLU A 86 -24.27 -17.47 1.01
N GLU A 87 -24.49 -18.73 0.64
CA GLU A 87 -23.99 -19.84 1.45
C GLU A 87 -22.48 -19.66 1.68
N PRO A 88 -21.92 -20.08 2.83
CA PRO A 88 -20.56 -19.70 3.23
C PRO A 88 -19.55 -20.24 2.22
N VAL A 89 -18.98 -19.35 1.41
CA VAL A 89 -17.86 -19.68 0.51
C VAL A 89 -16.59 -19.84 1.35
N ALA A 90 -16.48 -20.99 2.00
CA ALA A 90 -15.24 -21.50 2.55
C ALA A 90 -14.28 -21.83 1.41
N SER A 91 -13.61 -20.80 0.88
CA SER A 91 -12.41 -20.96 0.07
C SER A 91 -11.35 -19.95 0.51
N SER A 92 -11.15 -19.87 1.83
CA SER A 92 -10.00 -19.25 2.45
C SER A 92 -8.91 -20.31 2.60
N SER A 93 -7.77 -20.13 1.93
CA SER A 93 -6.56 -20.96 2.08
C SER A 93 -5.86 -20.82 3.45
N SER A 94 -6.53 -20.22 4.43
CA SER A 94 -6.04 -20.10 5.81
C SER A 94 -6.44 -21.33 6.63
N PRO A 95 -5.57 -21.79 7.55
CA PRO A 95 -5.90 -22.83 8.50
C PRO A 95 -7.18 -22.49 9.28
N ALA A 96 -7.98 -23.52 9.58
CA ALA A 96 -9.23 -23.30 10.29
C ALA A 96 -8.99 -22.97 11.77
N ALA A 97 -9.66 -21.92 12.26
CA ALA A 97 -9.60 -21.49 13.66
C ALA A 97 -10.91 -21.81 14.40
N GLY A 98 -10.81 -22.22 15.66
CA GLY A 98 -11.92 -22.47 16.57
C GLY A 98 -12.34 -21.21 17.35
N PRO A 99 -13.43 -21.29 18.13
CA PRO A 99 -13.97 -20.13 18.85
C PRO A 99 -12.97 -19.49 19.81
N GLY A 100 -12.71 -18.19 19.61
CA GLY A 100 -11.80 -17.41 20.44
C GLY A 100 -10.31 -17.64 20.17
N CYS A 101 -9.96 -18.44 19.18
CA CYS A 101 -8.59 -18.57 18.69
C CYS A 101 -8.49 -17.96 17.29
N VAL A 102 -7.36 -17.36 16.97
CA VAL A 102 -7.09 -16.79 15.64
C VAL A 102 -5.79 -17.33 15.09
N VAL A 103 -5.71 -17.36 13.77
CA VAL A 103 -4.51 -17.72 13.03
C VAL A 103 -3.90 -16.45 12.46
N GLY A 104 -2.58 -16.31 12.56
CA GLY A 104 -1.85 -15.18 12.00
C GLY A 104 -0.39 -15.51 11.72
N GLY A 105 0.43 -14.46 11.65
CA GLY A 105 1.76 -14.53 11.04
C GLY A 105 1.67 -14.51 9.51
N CYS A 106 2.76 -14.09 8.88
CA CYS A 106 2.78 -13.84 7.43
C CYS A 106 2.51 -15.10 6.59
N SER A 107 2.73 -16.30 7.14
CA SER A 107 2.46 -17.58 6.50
C SER A 107 1.40 -18.40 7.22
N GLY A 108 0.61 -17.79 8.10
CA GLY A 108 -0.43 -18.49 8.87
C GLY A 108 0.12 -19.50 9.87
N GLN A 109 1.36 -19.32 10.33
CA GLN A 109 2.05 -20.25 11.22
C GLN A 109 1.74 -20.03 12.71
N ILE A 110 1.14 -18.90 13.08
CA ILE A 110 0.83 -18.54 14.46
C ILE A 110 -0.61 -18.90 14.77
N CYS A 111 -0.83 -19.58 15.90
CA CYS A 111 -2.14 -19.81 16.48
C CYS A 111 -2.13 -19.25 17.90
N GLY A 112 -3.09 -18.39 18.23
CA GLY A 112 -3.13 -17.72 19.53
C GLY A 112 -4.46 -17.02 19.79
N GLU A 113 -4.53 -16.29 20.90
CA GLU A 113 -5.66 -15.40 21.19
C GLU A 113 -5.57 -14.16 20.30
N GLU A 114 -6.71 -13.54 19.97
CA GLU A 114 -6.79 -12.38 19.04
C GLU A 114 -5.77 -11.28 19.36
N GLY A 115 -5.76 -10.78 20.59
CA GLY A 115 -4.85 -9.70 21.00
C GLY A 115 -3.37 -10.09 21.03
N GLU A 116 -3.04 -11.37 21.10
CA GLU A 116 -1.65 -11.84 21.05
C GLU A 116 -1.15 -11.92 19.61
N VAL A 117 -1.98 -12.41 18.71
CA VAL A 117 -1.62 -12.61 17.30
C VAL A 117 -1.56 -11.29 16.55
N GLU A 118 -2.50 -10.36 16.79
CA GLU A 118 -2.53 -9.05 16.11
C GLU A 118 -1.28 -8.21 16.38
N GLY A 119 -0.71 -8.31 17.58
CA GLY A 119 0.53 -7.61 17.95
C GLY A 119 1.81 -8.32 17.51
N THR A 120 1.70 -9.53 16.96
CA THR A 120 2.87 -10.36 16.64
C THR A 120 3.31 -10.13 15.20
N VAL A 121 4.50 -9.57 15.04
CA VAL A 121 5.15 -9.41 13.73
C VAL A 121 6.07 -10.60 13.50
N THR A 122 5.82 -11.36 12.44
CA THR A 122 6.70 -12.43 11.98
C THR A 122 7.46 -11.99 10.73
N THR A 123 8.60 -12.61 10.46
CA THR A 123 9.21 -12.60 9.13
C THR A 123 8.27 -13.27 8.12
N CYS A 124 8.35 -12.82 6.86
CA CYS A 124 7.61 -13.41 5.72
C CYS A 124 8.47 -14.44 4.96
N GLU A 125 9.32 -15.16 5.69
CA GLU A 125 10.02 -16.31 5.13
C GLU A 125 9.03 -17.43 4.86
N TRP A 126 9.13 -18.08 3.70
CA TRP A 126 8.28 -19.21 3.34
C TRP A 126 9.04 -20.52 3.47
N LEU A 127 8.54 -21.41 4.32
CA LEU A 127 9.02 -22.79 4.44
C LEU A 127 7.92 -23.75 4.00
N GLU A 128 8.30 -24.88 3.39
CA GLU A 128 7.34 -25.88 2.91
C GLU A 128 6.44 -26.42 4.03
N GLU A 129 6.96 -26.50 5.25
CA GLU A 129 6.25 -26.92 6.45
C GLU A 129 5.05 -26.02 6.80
N TYR A 130 5.04 -24.76 6.35
CA TYR A 130 3.93 -23.85 6.64
C TYR A 130 2.65 -24.22 5.88
N ALA A 131 2.78 -24.88 4.72
CA ALA A 131 1.62 -25.42 4.01
C ALA A 131 0.88 -26.48 4.84
N CYS A 132 1.58 -27.17 5.75
CA CYS A 132 0.98 -28.20 6.58
C CYS A 132 -0.01 -27.65 7.62
N TYR A 133 0.05 -26.36 7.99
CA TYR A 133 -0.91 -25.78 8.95
C TYR A 133 -2.36 -25.85 8.46
N GLN A 134 -2.60 -25.95 7.15
CA GLN A 134 -3.93 -26.16 6.59
C GLN A 134 -4.55 -27.52 6.97
N LYS A 135 -3.72 -28.48 7.38
CA LYS A 135 -4.12 -29.85 7.78
C LYS A 135 -4.38 -29.97 9.28
N THR A 136 -4.35 -28.86 10.02
CA THR A 136 -4.65 -28.82 11.45
C THR A 136 -5.62 -27.68 11.74
N ARG A 137 -6.12 -27.63 12.99
CA ARG A 137 -7.00 -26.59 13.49
C ARG A 137 -6.30 -25.83 14.62
N CYS A 138 -6.49 -24.52 14.62
CA CYS A 138 -6.10 -23.64 15.71
C CYS A 138 -7.26 -23.55 16.71
N GLU A 139 -7.14 -24.20 17.86
CA GLU A 139 -8.22 -24.25 18.84
C GLU A 139 -7.70 -24.30 20.28
N ARG A 140 -8.61 -24.11 21.24
CA ARG A 140 -8.27 -24.07 22.66
C ARG A 140 -7.90 -25.48 23.14
N GLN A 141 -6.66 -25.63 23.57
CA GLN A 141 -6.10 -26.90 24.04
C GLN A 141 -6.58 -27.24 25.45
N ALA A 142 -6.31 -28.47 25.91
CA ALA A 142 -6.65 -28.91 27.27
C ALA A 142 -5.97 -28.08 28.38
N THR A 143 -4.90 -27.35 28.04
CA THR A 143 -4.22 -26.39 28.91
C THR A 143 -4.99 -25.08 29.08
N GLY A 144 -6.05 -24.87 28.30
CA GLY A 144 -6.84 -23.64 28.29
C GLY A 144 -6.30 -22.54 27.37
N GLN A 145 -5.20 -22.76 26.65
CA GLN A 145 -4.60 -21.80 25.71
C GLN A 145 -4.89 -22.19 24.25
N CYS A 146 -4.94 -21.22 23.34
CA CYS A 146 -5.00 -21.51 21.90
C CYS A 146 -3.72 -22.17 21.41
N GLY A 147 -3.85 -23.17 20.54
CA GLY A 147 -2.73 -23.88 19.96
C GLY A 147 -3.14 -24.74 18.78
N TRP A 148 -2.15 -25.21 18.02
CA TRP A 148 -2.35 -26.14 16.92
C TRP A 148 -2.68 -27.53 17.44
N THR A 149 -3.75 -28.13 16.93
CA THR A 149 -4.17 -29.47 17.32
C THR A 149 -3.37 -30.53 16.59
N GLU A 150 -2.63 -31.34 17.35
CA GLU A 150 -1.87 -32.44 16.79
C GLU A 150 -2.81 -33.50 16.18
N ASN A 151 -2.56 -33.84 14.93
CA ASN A 151 -3.22 -34.94 14.25
C ASN A 151 -2.23 -35.65 13.31
N THR A 152 -2.58 -36.86 12.89
CA THR A 152 -1.69 -37.70 12.07
C THR A 152 -1.36 -37.07 10.72
N GLU A 153 -2.32 -36.41 10.08
CA GLU A 153 -2.13 -35.78 8.76
C GLU A 153 -1.14 -34.61 8.83
N PHE A 154 -1.29 -33.76 9.84
CA PHE A 154 -0.38 -32.66 10.13
C PHE A 154 1.05 -33.15 10.42
N GLY A 155 1.20 -34.15 11.30
CA GLY A 155 2.51 -34.70 11.66
C GLY A 155 3.24 -35.37 10.51
N GLN A 156 2.51 -36.08 9.64
CA GLN A 156 3.07 -36.69 8.43
C GLN A 156 3.56 -35.62 7.45
N CYS A 157 2.72 -34.63 7.15
CA CYS A 157 3.09 -33.51 6.28
C CYS A 157 4.33 -32.77 6.79
N MET A 158 4.39 -32.47 8.08
CA MET A 158 5.55 -31.81 8.71
C MET A 158 6.83 -32.62 8.56
N THR A 159 6.75 -33.95 8.65
CA THR A 159 7.91 -34.84 8.49
C THR A 159 8.38 -34.89 7.03
N GLU A 160 7.44 -35.00 6.09
CA GLU A 160 7.70 -35.02 4.66
C GLU A 160 8.30 -33.70 4.15
N ALA A 161 7.72 -32.56 4.55
CA ALA A 161 8.22 -31.24 4.18
C ALA A 161 9.65 -31.01 4.68
N LYS A 162 9.96 -31.43 5.93
CA LYS A 162 11.32 -31.33 6.49
C LYS A 162 12.31 -32.25 5.79
N ALA A 163 11.87 -33.41 5.30
CA ALA A 163 12.71 -34.32 4.54
C ALA A 163 12.95 -33.86 3.09
N GLY A 164 11.96 -33.20 2.47
CA GLY A 164 12.01 -32.69 1.10
C GLY A 164 12.89 -31.46 0.92
N GLY A 165 12.96 -30.59 1.93
CA GLY A 165 13.75 -29.34 1.89
C GLY A 165 15.25 -29.46 2.14
N SER A 166 15.81 -30.68 2.23
CA SER A 166 17.22 -30.92 2.57
C SER A 166 18.12 -31.35 1.38
N ASN A 167 17.74 -31.03 0.14
CA ASN A 167 18.53 -31.32 -1.06
C ASN A 167 19.21 -30.08 -1.64
#